data_AF-A0A0L8G1I8-F1
#
_entry.id   AF-A0A0L8G1I8-F1
#
_cell.length_a   1.000
_cell.length_b   1.000
_cell.length_c   1.000
_cell.angle_alpha   90.00
_cell.angle_beta   90.00
_cell.angle_gamma   90.00
#
_symmetry.space_group_name_H-M   'P 1'
#
loop_
_entity.id
_entity.type
_entity.pdbx_description
1 polymer ?
#
loop_
_entity_poly.entity_id
_entity_poly.type
_entity_poly.pdbx_seq_one_letter_code
_entity_poly.pdbx_strand_id
1 'polypeptide(L)'
;MQYWPDEENTETFGTIQVKHTETNCHSTYIHRRFFISKTGVNPNGIWTIDHFFFKKWTGHVIPQHVEYILEFRNALKNRESFSYPLVIHCSAGVGRTGAYICIDILLNEMLSDQDVDVLACIKKLRKDRMHMVQKRVSK
;
A
#
# COMPACT_ATOMS: atom_id res chain seq x y z
N MET A 1 13.42 -6.76 -2.38
CA MET A 1 14.40 -5.67 -2.25
C MET A 1 13.93 -4.76 -1.14
N GLN A 2 14.76 -4.60 -0.12
CA GLN A 2 14.50 -3.71 1.01
C GLN A 2 15.00 -2.31 0.62
N TYR A 3 14.15 -1.29 0.80
CA TYR A 3 14.43 0.11 0.47
C TYR A 3 14.33 1.02 1.71
N TRP A 4 14.44 0.41 2.89
CA TRP A 4 14.31 1.03 4.19
C TRP A 4 15.37 0.43 5.12
N PRO A 5 15.88 1.17 6.11
CA PRO A 5 16.86 0.66 7.05
C PRO A 5 16.24 -0.37 8.01
N ASP A 6 17.09 -1.18 8.63
CA ASP A 6 16.67 -2.00 9.76
C ASP A 6 16.16 -1.14 10.92
N GLU A 7 15.39 -1.74 11.83
CA GLU A 7 14.77 -1.01 12.96
C GLU A 7 15.82 -0.33 13.83
N GLU A 8 15.50 0.86 14.34
CA GLU A 8 16.39 1.79 15.05
C GLU A 8 17.59 2.33 14.25
N ASN A 9 17.73 1.96 12.97
CA ASN A 9 18.79 2.46 12.10
C ASN A 9 18.32 3.62 11.20
N THR A 10 19.30 4.37 10.70
CA THR A 10 19.11 5.45 9.74
C THR A 10 19.97 5.19 8.51
N GLU A 11 19.36 5.27 7.33
CA GLU A 11 20.05 5.15 6.05
C GLU A 11 19.72 6.34 5.15
N THR A 12 20.62 6.64 4.21
CA THR A 12 20.44 7.73 3.23
C THR A 12 20.33 7.16 1.83
N PHE A 13 19.21 7.47 1.17
CA PHE A 13 18.92 7.08 -0.21
C PHE A 13 18.93 8.33 -1.09
N GLY A 14 20.06 8.59 -1.76
CA GLY A 14 20.27 9.84 -2.51
C GLY A 14 20.24 11.04 -1.56
N THR A 15 19.30 11.97 -1.74
CA THR A 15 19.15 13.13 -0.86
C THR A 15 18.16 12.92 0.29
N ILE A 16 17.57 11.74 0.42
CA ILE A 16 16.55 11.44 1.43
C ILE A 16 17.16 10.61 2.55
N GLN A 17 17.13 11.13 3.77
CA GLN A 17 17.47 10.37 4.97
C GLN A 17 16.21 9.70 5.50
N VAL A 18 16.30 8.42 5.85
CA VAL A 18 15.20 7.60 6.35
C VAL A 18 15.64 7.00 7.67
N LYS A 19 14.90 7.25 8.75
CA LYS A 19 15.07 6.60 10.06
C LYS A 19 13.89 5.67 10.31
N HIS A 20 14.16 4.41 10.66
CA HIS A 20 13.15 3.44 11.05
C HIS A 20 12.98 3.45 12.57
N THR A 21 11.77 3.76 13.03
CA THR A 21 11.50 4.06 14.44
C THR A 21 10.64 3.03 15.16
N GLU A 22 9.88 2.23 14.41
CA GLU A 22 8.92 1.30 15.01
C GLU A 22 8.50 0.24 13.98
N THR A 23 8.45 -1.03 14.41
CA THR A 23 7.82 -2.14 13.71
C THR A 23 6.75 -2.80 14.57
N ASN A 24 5.51 -2.80 14.08
CA ASN A 24 4.38 -3.53 14.63
C ASN A 24 3.99 -4.71 13.73
N CYS A 25 4.01 -5.91 14.28
CA CYS A 25 3.64 -7.13 13.55
C CYS A 25 2.20 -7.56 13.85
N HIS A 26 1.34 -7.52 12.84
CA HIS A 26 -0.05 -7.97 12.92
C HIS A 26 -0.23 -9.34 12.24
N SER A 27 -1.40 -9.95 12.36
CA SER A 27 -1.72 -11.24 11.70
C SER A 27 -1.56 -11.15 10.18
N THR A 28 -2.09 -10.09 9.57
CA THR A 28 -2.20 -9.95 8.10
C THR A 28 -1.17 -9.01 7.49
N TYR A 29 -0.59 -8.09 8.27
CA TYR A 29 0.40 -7.12 7.80
C TYR A 29 1.52 -6.83 8.80
N ILE A 30 2.53 -6.08 8.35
CA ILE A 30 3.54 -5.42 9.18
C ILE A 30 3.35 -3.92 8.98
N HIS A 31 3.28 -3.16 10.07
CA HIS A 31 3.26 -1.71 10.04
C HIS A 31 4.62 -1.20 10.53
N ARG A 32 5.27 -0.35 9.74
CA ARG A 32 6.51 0.33 10.12
C ARG A 32 6.27 1.83 10.15
N ARG A 33 6.94 2.52 11.07
CA ARG A 33 7.02 3.98 11.06
C ARG A 33 8.42 4.43 10.68
N PHE A 34 8.48 5.36 9.74
CA PHE A 34 9.71 6.02 9.35
C PHE A 34 9.62 7.52 9.57
N PHE A 35 10.73 8.13 9.95
CA PHE A 35 10.94 9.56 9.77
C PHE A 35 11.82 9.78 8.55
N ILE A 36 11.36 10.64 7.65
CA ILE A 36 12.11 11.01 6.45
C ILE A 36 12.41 12.50 6.44
N SER A 37 13.59 12.87 5.95
CA SER A 37 13.99 14.26 5.78
C SER A 37 14.85 14.41 4.52
N LYS A 38 14.88 15.62 3.96
CA LYS A 38 15.74 15.93 2.81
C LYS A 38 17.05 16.54 3.30
N THR A 39 18.17 15.89 2.97
CA THR A 39 19.52 16.37 3.26
C THR A 39 19.78 17.73 2.60
N GLY A 40 20.48 18.62 3.31
CA GLY A 40 20.81 19.98 2.82
C GLY A 40 19.64 20.97 2.80
N VAL A 41 18.46 20.59 3.28
CA VAL A 41 17.30 21.47 3.50
C VAL A 41 17.08 21.64 5.01
N ASN A 42 16.44 22.74 5.42
CA ASN A 42 16.18 23.07 6.82
C ASN A 42 15.72 21.85 7.65
N PRO A 43 16.27 21.62 8.87
CA PRO A 43 15.94 20.48 9.74
C PRO A 43 14.45 20.34 10.12
N ASN A 44 13.65 21.39 9.93
CA ASN A 44 12.23 21.41 10.27
C ASN A 44 11.34 20.64 9.27
N GLY A 45 11.90 20.12 8.16
CA GLY A 45 11.18 19.32 7.17
C GLY A 45 11.26 17.81 7.44
N ILE A 46 10.81 17.35 8.61
CA ILE A 46 10.69 15.91 8.91
C ILE A 46 9.27 15.46 8.63
N TRP A 47 9.12 14.41 7.82
CA TRP A 47 7.84 13.76 7.57
C TRP A 47 7.79 12.38 8.23
N THR A 48 6.63 12.04 8.79
CA THR A 48 6.33 10.69 9.28
C THR A 48 5.69 9.89 8.16
N ILE A 49 6.24 8.71 7.88
CA ILE A 49 5.69 7.76 6.91
C ILE A 49 5.21 6.51 7.65
N ASP A 50 3.93 6.17 7.48
CA ASP A 50 3.38 4.88 7.86
C ASP A 50 3.50 3.91 6.67
N HIS A 51 4.27 2.84 6.85
CA HIS A 51 4.52 1.83 5.84
C HIS A 51 3.80 0.53 6.18
N PHE A 52 2.98 0.05 5.26
CA PHE A 52 2.16 -1.14 5.45
C PHE A 52 2.58 -2.25 4.48
N PHE A 53 3.00 -3.38 5.03
CA PHE A 53 3.42 -4.56 4.26
C PHE A 53 2.42 -5.70 4.45
N PHE A 54 1.60 -5.97 3.45
CA PHE A 54 0.63 -7.07 3.47
C PHE A 54 1.32 -8.43 3.33
N LYS A 55 1.21 -9.28 4.36
CA LYS A 55 1.90 -10.57 4.44
C LYS A 55 1.16 -11.71 3.76
N LYS A 56 -0.16 -11.61 3.59
CA LYS A 56 -1.01 -12.72 3.16
C LYS A 56 -1.17 -12.85 1.63
N TRP A 57 -0.32 -12.15 0.87
CA TRP A 57 -0.30 -12.22 -0.60
C TRP A 57 1.09 -12.60 -1.11
N THR A 58 1.55 -13.80 -0.74
CA THR A 58 2.89 -14.31 -1.08
C THR A 58 2.93 -14.98 -2.46
N GLY A 59 3.99 -14.70 -3.22
CA GLY A 59 4.25 -15.36 -4.51
C GLY A 59 3.18 -15.15 -5.59
N HIS A 60 2.69 -16.25 -6.15
CA HIS A 60 1.69 -16.27 -7.24
C HIS A 60 0.27 -16.58 -6.78
N VAL A 61 0.06 -16.78 -5.48
CA VAL A 61 -1.21 -17.22 -4.91
C VAL A 61 -2.01 -16.01 -4.43
N ILE A 62 -3.32 -16.05 -4.56
CA ILE A 62 -4.23 -15.06 -3.96
C ILE A 62 -4.35 -15.28 -2.44
N PRO A 63 -4.74 -14.27 -1.64
CA PRO A 63 -5.04 -14.50 -0.24
C PRO A 63 -6.12 -15.56 -0.07
N GLN A 64 -5.92 -16.49 0.87
CA GLN A 64 -6.83 -17.62 1.11
C GLN A 64 -8.20 -17.18 1.65
N HIS A 65 -8.22 -16.04 2.35
CA HIS A 65 -9.36 -15.54 3.11
C HIS A 65 -9.56 -14.07 2.77
N VAL A 66 -10.81 -13.69 2.48
CA VAL A 66 -11.19 -12.32 2.07
C VAL A 66 -10.96 -11.35 3.24
N GLU A 67 -11.20 -11.83 4.46
CA GLU A 67 -11.04 -11.11 5.72
C GLU A 67 -9.63 -10.52 5.85
N TYR A 68 -8.61 -11.16 5.27
CA TYR A 68 -7.24 -10.65 5.34
C TYR A 68 -7.07 -9.32 4.59
N ILE A 69 -7.70 -9.18 3.42
CA ILE A 69 -7.65 -7.93 2.66
C ILE A 69 -8.49 -6.86 3.37
N LEU A 70 -9.63 -7.25 3.95
CA LEU A 70 -10.50 -6.33 4.67
C LEU A 70 -9.83 -5.78 5.94
N GLU A 71 -9.19 -6.64 6.73
CA GLU A 71 -8.41 -6.26 7.92
C GLU A 71 -7.30 -5.28 7.54
N PHE A 72 -6.54 -5.61 6.48
CA PHE A 72 -5.48 -4.75 5.98
C PHE A 72 -6.00 -3.39 5.51
N ARG A 73 -7.08 -3.37 4.71
CA ARG A 73 -7.70 -2.13 4.22
C ARG A 73 -8.17 -1.24 5.37
N ASN A 74 -8.84 -1.82 6.37
CA ASN A 74 -9.34 -1.08 7.52
C ASN A 74 -8.20 -0.47 8.35
N ALA A 75 -7.07 -1.19 8.49
CA ALA A 75 -5.89 -0.65 9.14
C ALA A 75 -5.33 0.62 8.45
N LEU A 76 -5.41 0.69 7.11
CA LEU A 76 -5.04 1.88 6.34
C LEU A 76 -6.09 3.00 6.49
N LYS A 77 -7.39 2.68 6.38
CA LYS A 77 -8.49 3.67 6.44
C LYS A 77 -8.68 4.31 7.81
N ASN A 78 -8.29 3.62 8.89
CA ASN A 78 -8.37 4.14 10.25
C ASN A 78 -7.25 5.16 10.57
N ARG A 79 -6.30 5.37 9.65
CA ARG A 79 -5.32 6.45 9.75
C ARG A 79 -5.95 7.76 9.26
N GLU A 80 -5.48 8.89 9.79
CA GLU A 80 -6.02 10.22 9.46
C GLU A 80 -6.18 10.43 7.95
N SER A 81 -7.20 11.20 7.56
CA SER A 81 -7.53 11.50 6.17
C SER A 81 -6.28 11.87 5.37
N PHE A 82 -6.00 11.08 4.34
CA PHE A 82 -4.82 11.26 3.50
C PHE A 82 -4.89 12.59 2.76
N SER A 83 -4.10 13.58 3.21
CA SER A 83 -3.93 14.85 2.49
C SER A 83 -3.03 14.72 1.25
N TYR A 84 -2.46 13.54 1.04
CA TYR A 84 -1.49 13.23 0.00
C TYR A 84 -1.80 11.87 -0.65
N PRO A 85 -1.38 11.63 -1.90
CA PRO A 85 -1.59 10.34 -2.55
C PRO A 85 -0.93 9.17 -1.81
N LEU A 86 -1.63 8.04 -1.70
CA LEU A 86 -1.04 6.81 -1.17
C LEU A 86 -0.12 6.15 -2.21
N VAL A 87 1.08 5.79 -1.79
CA VAL A 87 1.98 4.96 -2.59
C VAL A 87 1.66 3.48 -2.35
N ILE A 88 1.16 2.80 -3.38
CA ILE A 88 0.84 1.37 -3.32
C ILE A 88 1.69 0.66 -4.36
N HIS A 89 2.45 -0.36 -3.95
CA HIS A 89 3.32 -1.09 -4.87
C HIS A 89 3.30 -2.59 -4.59
N CYS A 90 3.76 -3.35 -5.58
CA CYS A 90 4.12 -4.76 -5.40
C CYS A 90 5.52 -4.97 -6.00
N SER A 91 5.68 -5.89 -6.95
CA SER A 91 6.93 -5.99 -7.74
C SER A 91 6.80 -5.15 -9.02
N ALA A 92 5.96 -5.55 -9.98
CA ALA A 92 5.71 -4.78 -11.20
C ALA A 92 4.75 -3.58 -11.01
N GLY A 93 4.11 -3.47 -9.85
CA GLY A 93 3.18 -2.38 -9.54
C GLY A 93 1.88 -2.41 -10.35
N VAL A 94 1.42 -3.59 -10.80
CA VAL A 94 0.22 -3.72 -11.66
C VAL A 94 -0.72 -4.85 -11.24
N GLY A 95 -0.20 -6.02 -10.82
CA GLY A 95 -1.02 -7.16 -10.42
C GLY A 95 -1.73 -6.97 -9.08
N ARG A 96 -1.01 -7.21 -7.97
CA ARG A 96 -1.54 -7.08 -6.59
C ARG A 96 -1.92 -5.64 -6.27
N THR A 97 -1.12 -4.69 -6.76
CA THR A 97 -1.38 -3.25 -6.66
C THR A 97 -2.73 -2.89 -7.27
N GLY A 98 -2.98 -3.30 -8.52
CA GLY A 98 -4.25 -3.03 -9.17
C GLY A 98 -5.42 -3.74 -8.50
N ALA A 99 -5.21 -4.97 -8.02
CA ALA A 99 -6.27 -5.70 -7.34
C ALA A 99 -6.67 -5.00 -6.02
N TYR A 100 -5.70 -4.59 -5.20
CA TYR A 100 -5.97 -3.84 -3.97
C TYR A 100 -6.69 -2.51 -4.24
N ILE A 101 -6.22 -1.72 -5.21
CA ILE A 101 -6.84 -0.43 -5.56
C ILE A 101 -8.28 -0.66 -6.08
N CYS A 102 -8.48 -1.65 -6.94
CA CYS A 102 -9.81 -2.00 -7.45
C CYS A 102 -10.76 -2.38 -6.31
N ILE A 103 -10.30 -3.21 -5.37
CA ILE A 103 -11.09 -3.60 -4.18
C ILE A 103 -11.40 -2.38 -3.32
N ASP A 104 -10.46 -1.47 -3.09
CA ASP A 104 -10.71 -0.28 -2.29
C ASP A 104 -11.77 0.63 -2.91
N ILE A 105 -11.67 0.88 -4.23
CA ILE A 105 -12.64 1.68 -4.98
C ILE A 105 -14.03 1.06 -4.88
N LEU A 106 -14.17 -0.21 -5.25
CA LEU A 106 -15.45 -0.91 -5.29
C LEU A 106 -16.08 -1.02 -3.90
N LEU A 107 -15.29 -1.19 -2.84
CA LEU A 107 -15.80 -1.17 -1.47
C LEU A 107 -16.26 0.23 -1.06
N ASN A 108 -15.58 1.30 -1.46
CA ASN A 108 -16.03 2.66 -1.18
C ASN A 108 -17.34 2.99 -1.92
N GLU A 109 -17.47 2.55 -3.18
CA GLU A 109 -18.69 2.66 -3.98
C GLU A 109 -19.85 1.92 -3.30
N MET A 110 -19.63 0.64 -2.94
CA MET A 110 -20.63 -0.17 -2.24
C MET A 110 -21.06 0.43 -0.90
N LEU A 111 -20.12 0.96 -0.10
CA LEU A 111 -20.40 1.59 1.20
C LEU A 111 -21.08 2.96 1.08
N SER A 112 -21.08 3.55 -0.12
CA SER A 112 -21.73 4.83 -0.43
C SER A 112 -23.01 4.65 -1.25
N ASP A 113 -23.61 3.44 -1.20
CA ASP A 113 -24.81 3.06 -1.95
C ASP A 113 -24.72 3.31 -3.47
N GLN A 114 -23.51 3.18 -4.04
CA GLN A 114 -23.28 3.26 -5.48
C GLN A 114 -23.23 1.86 -6.11
N ASP A 115 -23.58 1.79 -7.40
CA ASP A 115 -23.43 0.56 -8.18
C ASP A 115 -21.96 0.15 -8.32
N VAL A 116 -21.70 -1.15 -8.17
CA VAL A 116 -20.37 -1.74 -8.25
C VAL A 116 -20.18 -2.41 -9.61
N ASP A 117 -19.27 -1.90 -10.44
CA ASP A 117 -18.87 -2.53 -11.71
C ASP A 117 -17.35 -2.82 -11.73
N VAL A 118 -17.02 -4.09 -11.50
CA VAL A 118 -15.64 -4.58 -11.48
C VAL A 118 -14.94 -4.36 -12.82
N LEU A 119 -15.63 -4.59 -13.94
CA LEU A 119 -15.02 -4.48 -15.27
C LEU A 119 -14.78 -3.02 -15.64
N ALA A 120 -15.73 -2.14 -15.35
CA ALA A 120 -15.57 -0.70 -15.55
C ALA A 120 -14.43 -0.14 -14.69
N CYS A 121 -14.34 -0.54 -13.42
CA CYS A 121 -13.24 -0.14 -12.54
C CYS A 121 -11.87 -0.59 -13.08
N ILE A 122 -11.73 -1.87 -13.48
CA ILE A 122 -10.48 -2.36 -14.09
C ILE A 122 -10.14 -1.60 -15.39
N LYS A 123 -11.13 -1.33 -16.25
CA LYS A 123 -10.92 -0.56 -17.48
C LYS A 123 -10.41 0.85 -17.16
N LYS A 124 -10.97 1.52 -16.15
CA LYS A 124 -10.52 2.83 -15.68
C LYS A 124 -9.08 2.78 -15.17
N LEU A 125 -8.76 1.84 -14.29
CA LEU A 125 -7.39 1.65 -13.77
C LEU A 125 -6.37 1.41 -14.89
N ARG A 126 -6.76 0.69 -15.95
CA ARG A 126 -5.90 0.41 -17.10
C ARG A 126 -5.66 1.61 -18.02
N LYS A 127 -6.51 2.65 -17.96
CA LYS A 127 -6.25 3.93 -18.63
C LYS A 127 -5.13 4.71 -17.93
N ASP A 128 -5.09 4.66 -16.60
CA ASP A 128 -4.10 5.38 -15.80
C ASP A 128 -2.75 4.63 -15.72
N ARG A 129 -2.79 3.29 -15.66
CA ARG A 129 -1.60 2.43 -15.71
C ARG A 129 -1.91 1.12 -16.42
N MET A 130 -1.18 0.84 -17.50
CA MET A 130 -1.39 -0.38 -18.28
C MET A 130 -1.27 -1.65 -17.42
N HIS A 131 -2.05 -2.69 -17.79
CA HIS A 131 -2.04 -4.00 -17.16
C HIS A 131 -2.46 -4.08 -15.68
N MET A 132 -3.10 -3.05 -15.12
CA MET A 132 -3.70 -3.15 -13.78
C MET A 132 -4.65 -4.36 -13.68
N VAL A 133 -4.51 -5.13 -12.59
CA VAL A 133 -5.16 -6.43 -12.35
C VAL A 133 -4.79 -7.46 -13.44
N GLN A 134 -3.72 -8.22 -13.22
CA GLN A 134 -3.07 -9.04 -14.26
C GLN A 134 -3.57 -10.48 -14.39
N LYS A 135 -3.81 -11.17 -13.27
CA LYS A 135 -4.07 -12.62 -13.30
C LYS A 135 -5.57 -12.89 -13.14
N ARG A 136 -6.07 -13.79 -13.99
CA ARG A 136 -7.31 -14.52 -13.72
C ARG A 136 -6.95 -15.68 -12.80
N VAL A 137 -7.82 -15.97 -11.83
CA VAL A 137 -7.71 -17.18 -11.02
C VAL A 137 -8.47 -18.26 -11.78
N SER A 138 -7.75 -19.19 -12.39
CA SER A 138 -8.35 -20.42 -12.90
C SER A 138 -8.71 -21.30 -11.70
N LYS A 139 -9.98 -21.71 -11.60
CA LYS A 139 -10.39 -22.78 -10.69
C LYS A 139 -9.83 -24.11 -11.15
#